data_AF-A0A7J8X4C4-F1
#
_entry.id   AF-A0A7J8X4C4-F1
#
_cell.length_a   1.000
_cell.length_b   1.000
_cell.length_c   1.000
_cell.angle_alpha   90.00
_cell.angle_beta   90.00
_cell.angle_gamma   90.00
#
_symmetry.space_group_name_H-M   'P 1'
#
loop_
_entity.id
_entity.type
_entity.pdbx_description
1 polymer ?
#
loop_
_entity_poly.entity_id
_entity_poly.type
_entity_poly.pdbx_seq_one_letter_code
_entity_poly.pdbx_strand_id
1 'polypeptide(L)'
;MYQVVKDMIDKMGYTVKLVRVTKRVHEAYFAQLYLTKVGDESKSVIFDLRPSDAINIAVRCKVSIQVNKYLAYSDGMRVIESGKLSMQSPASNGILFTELDRPSGQHCLDTEEFNMVCKLNEAINQERYKDAGTLPLTLII
;
A
#
# COMPACT_ATOMS: atom_id res chain seq x y z
N MET A 1 -20.78 3.08 8.01
CA MET A 1 -20.21 4.43 8.24
C MET A 1 -20.31 5.32 7.00
N TYR A 2 -19.64 5.02 5.89
CA TYR A 2 -19.61 5.91 4.70
C TYR A 2 -20.98 6.13 4.03
N GLN A 3 -21.93 5.22 4.21
CA GLN A 3 -23.33 5.45 3.83
C GLN A 3 -23.93 6.66 4.55
N VAL A 4 -23.72 6.76 5.87
CA VAL A 4 -24.25 7.84 6.68
C VAL A 4 -23.66 9.17 6.22
N VAL A 5 -22.36 9.20 5.91
CA VAL A 5 -21.69 10.40 5.38
C VAL A 5 -22.33 10.85 4.07
N LYS A 6 -22.60 9.92 3.14
CA LYS A 6 -23.31 10.22 1.89
C LYS A 6 -24.70 10.82 2.19
N ASP A 7 -25.48 10.18 3.05
CA ASP A 7 -26.84 10.64 3.38
C ASP A 7 -26.83 12.01 4.07
N MET A 8 -25.79 12.31 4.86
CA MET A 8 -25.60 13.63 5.48
C MET A 8 -25.29 14.70 4.43
N ILE A 9 -24.41 14.42 3.47
CA ILE A 9 -24.09 15.33 2.36
C ILE A 9 -25.35 15.65 1.54
N ASP A 10 -26.12 14.61 1.21
CA ASP A 10 -27.39 14.73 0.47
C ASP A 10 -28.40 15.61 1.26
N LYS A 11 -28.55 15.37 2.57
CA LYS A 11 -29.43 16.19 3.44
C LYS A 11 -28.99 17.64 3.58
N MET A 12 -27.69 17.92 3.50
CA MET A 12 -27.16 19.29 3.52
C MET A 12 -27.32 20.02 2.19
N GLY A 13 -27.86 19.37 1.16
CA GLY A 13 -28.08 19.96 -0.16
C GLY A 13 -26.78 20.10 -0.97
N TYR A 14 -25.81 19.24 -0.72
CA TYR A 14 -24.57 19.14 -1.48
C TYR A 14 -24.52 17.81 -2.22
N THR A 15 -23.69 17.77 -3.26
CA THR A 15 -23.31 16.53 -3.93
C THR A 15 -21.80 16.41 -3.99
N VAL A 16 -21.29 15.19 -3.96
CA VAL A 16 -19.86 14.93 -4.15
C VAL A 16 -19.53 15.10 -5.62
N LYS A 17 -18.56 15.95 -5.95
CA LYS A 17 -18.09 16.17 -7.32
C LYS A 17 -16.94 15.24 -7.69
N LEU A 18 -15.88 15.25 -6.88
CA LEU A 18 -14.70 14.41 -7.08
C LEU A 18 -13.89 14.29 -5.79
N VAL A 19 -12.96 13.33 -5.79
CA VAL A 19 -11.92 13.23 -4.77
C VAL A 19 -10.56 13.35 -5.43
N ARG A 20 -9.62 14.04 -4.77
CA ARG A 20 -8.26 14.22 -5.27
C ARG A 20 -7.22 13.91 -4.20
N VAL A 21 -6.29 13.00 -4.48
CA VAL A 21 -5.07 12.83 -3.67
C VAL A 21 -4.05 13.88 -4.11
N THR A 22 -3.62 14.75 -3.19
CA THR A 22 -2.96 16.02 -3.54
C THR A 22 -1.45 16.02 -3.27
N LYS A 23 -1.04 15.65 -2.06
CA LYS A 23 0.36 15.72 -1.61
C LYS A 23 0.71 14.57 -0.67
N ARG A 24 2.00 14.34 -0.51
CA ARG A 24 2.59 13.45 0.49
C ARG A 24 3.55 14.27 1.35
N VAL A 25 3.43 14.16 2.67
CA VAL A 25 4.26 14.88 3.65
C VAL A 25 4.61 13.90 4.77
N HIS A 26 5.89 13.71 5.06
CA HIS A 26 6.37 12.72 6.04
C HIS A 26 5.70 11.35 5.87
N GLU A 27 5.79 10.82 4.65
CA GLU A 27 5.21 9.54 4.24
C GLU A 27 3.68 9.45 4.24
N ALA A 28 2.97 10.42 4.80
CA ALA A 28 1.52 10.48 4.84
C ALA A 28 0.94 11.21 3.63
N TYR A 29 -0.03 10.59 2.97
CA TYR A 29 -0.76 11.19 1.85
C TYR A 29 -1.97 11.99 2.34
N PHE A 30 -2.29 13.05 1.62
CA PHE A 30 -3.44 13.92 1.85
C PHE A 30 -4.41 13.85 0.68
N ALA A 31 -5.70 13.83 0.98
CA ALA A 31 -6.75 13.83 -0.02
C ALA A 31 -7.77 14.93 0.25
N GLN A 32 -8.45 15.37 -0.81
CA GLN A 32 -9.45 16.41 -0.79
C GLN A 32 -10.75 15.89 -1.38
N LEU A 33 -11.86 16.12 -0.68
CA LEU A 33 -13.21 15.86 -1.12
C LEU A 33 -13.84 17.17 -1.60
N TYR A 34 -14.23 17.23 -2.86
CA TYR A 34 -14.88 18.38 -3.46
C TYR A 34 -16.39 18.17 -3.43
N LEU A 35 -17.10 19.05 -2.74
CA LEU A 35 -18.56 19.12 -2.72
C LEU A 35 -19.03 20.33 -3.52
N THR A 36 -20.17 20.19 -4.19
CA THR A 36 -20.85 21.28 -4.88
C THR A 36 -22.29 21.38 -4.40
N LYS A 37 -22.80 22.60 -4.24
CA LYS A 37 -24.19 22.81 -3.83
C LYS A 37 -25.13 22.36 -4.94
N VAL A 38 -26.19 21.64 -4.59
CA VAL A 38 -27.22 21.23 -5.56
C VAL A 38 -27.94 22.48 -6.07
N GLY A 39 -27.95 22.66 -7.40
CA GLY A 39 -28.56 23.83 -8.06
C GLY A 39 -27.65 25.05 -8.20
N ASP A 40 -26.41 25.02 -7.69
CA ASP A 40 -25.44 26.10 -7.87
C ASP A 40 -24.00 25.56 -7.86
N GLU A 41 -23.47 25.28 -9.05
CA GLU A 41 -22.13 24.72 -9.23
C GLU A 41 -21.01 25.71 -8.86
N SER A 42 -21.32 27.01 -8.75
CA SER A 42 -20.33 28.03 -8.35
C SER A 42 -19.94 27.93 -6.88
N LYS A 43 -20.86 27.39 -6.05
CA LYS A 43 -20.62 27.17 -4.62
C LYS A 43 -20.04 25.77 -4.40
N SER A 44 -18.72 25.72 -4.34
CA SER A 44 -17.97 24.50 -3.99
C SER A 44 -17.29 24.62 -2.63
N VAL A 45 -17.23 23.50 -1.91
CA VAL A 45 -16.53 23.37 -0.62
C VAL A 45 -15.55 22.21 -0.74
N ILE A 46 -14.37 22.38 -0.16
CA ILE A 46 -13.28 21.39 -0.21
C ILE A 46 -12.99 20.95 1.22
N PHE A 47 -13.00 19.65 1.47
CA PHE A 47 -12.66 19.06 2.77
C PHE A 47 -11.37 18.27 2.65
N ASP A 48 -10.42 18.53 3.55
CA ASP A 48 -9.24 17.69 3.70
C ASP A 48 -9.61 16.40 4.44
N LEU A 49 -9.21 15.26 3.89
CA LEU A 49 -9.48 13.93 4.40
C LEU A 49 -8.24 13.05 4.29
N ARG A 50 -8.24 11.95 5.05
CA ARG A 50 -7.31 10.85 4.79
C ARG A 50 -7.69 10.19 3.45
N PRO A 51 -6.70 9.71 2.67
CA PRO A 51 -6.95 9.08 1.38
C PRO A 51 -7.91 7.89 1.44
N SER A 52 -7.80 7.04 2.47
CA SER A 52 -8.68 5.88 2.66
C SER A 52 -10.15 6.28 2.77
N ASP A 53 -10.44 7.30 3.58
CA ASP A 53 -11.79 7.81 3.77
C ASP A 53 -12.32 8.47 2.49
N ALA A 54 -11.49 9.27 1.82
CA ALA A 54 -11.86 9.95 0.60
C ALA A 54 -12.18 8.96 -0.54
N ILE A 55 -11.36 7.92 -0.72
CA ILE A 55 -11.58 6.87 -1.71
C ILE A 55 -12.86 6.08 -1.41
N ASN A 56 -13.09 5.69 -0.15
CA ASN A 56 -14.31 4.97 0.22
C ASN A 56 -15.59 5.78 -0.04
N ILE A 57 -15.55 7.09 0.24
CA ILE A 57 -16.64 8.00 -0.12
C ILE A 57 -16.80 8.08 -1.64
N ALA A 58 -15.70 8.21 -2.39
CA ALA A 58 -15.74 8.32 -3.85
C ALA A 58 -16.37 7.07 -4.50
N VAL A 59 -15.97 5.88 -4.06
CA VAL A 59 -16.52 4.60 -4.52
C VAL A 59 -18.01 4.52 -4.23
N ARG A 60 -18.43 4.91 -3.02
CA ARG A 60 -19.84 4.84 -2.63
C ARG A 60 -20.72 5.82 -3.41
N CYS A 61 -20.20 7.02 -3.67
CA CYS A 61 -20.88 8.07 -4.43
C CYS A 61 -20.73 7.91 -5.95
N LYS A 62 -19.92 6.95 -6.42
CA LYS A 62 -19.62 6.71 -7.85
C LYS A 62 -19.04 7.94 -8.57
N VAL A 63 -18.13 8.65 -7.89
CA VAL A 63 -17.46 9.83 -8.44
C VAL A 63 -16.02 9.54 -8.84
N SER A 64 -15.45 10.40 -9.67
CA SER A 64 -14.06 10.25 -10.12
C SER A 64 -13.06 10.41 -8.97
N ILE A 65 -12.02 9.59 -8.99
CA ILE A 65 -10.84 9.71 -8.14
C ILE A 65 -9.71 10.27 -9.00
N GLN A 66 -9.11 11.36 -8.55
CA GLN A 66 -7.99 12.01 -9.20
C GLN A 66 -6.76 11.94 -8.33
N VAL A 67 -5.58 11.91 -8.96
CA VAL A 67 -4.30 11.92 -8.27
C VAL A 67 -3.47 13.05 -8.85
N ASN A 68 -2.75 13.76 -7.99
CA ASN A 68 -1.79 14.77 -8.42
C ASN A 68 -0.76 14.14 -9.37
N LYS A 69 -0.55 14.81 -10.51
CA LYS A 69 0.43 14.41 -11.52
C LYS A 69 1.79 14.07 -10.92
N TYR A 70 2.31 14.91 -10.03
CA TYR A 70 3.62 14.70 -9.40
C TYR A 70 3.67 13.42 -8.56
N LEU A 71 2.63 13.16 -7.76
CA LEU A 71 2.53 11.92 -6.97
C LEU A 71 2.43 10.68 -7.86
N ALA A 72 1.68 10.76 -8.96
CA ALA A 72 1.54 9.66 -9.89
C ALA A 72 2.86 9.28 -10.58
N TYR A 73 3.75 10.26 -10.83
CA TYR A 73 5.06 9.99 -11.42
C TYR A 73 6.13 9.58 -10.41
N SER A 74 6.13 10.17 -9.21
CA SER A 74 7.16 9.88 -8.21
C SER A 74 6.92 8.57 -7.47
N ASP A 75 5.67 8.30 -7.10
CA ASP A 75 5.30 7.20 -6.21
C ASP A 75 4.49 6.11 -6.94
N GLY A 76 4.08 6.38 -8.18
CA GLY A 76 3.32 5.43 -9.00
C GLY A 76 4.19 4.31 -9.56
N MET A 77 3.70 3.08 -9.45
CA MET A 77 4.31 1.91 -10.07
C MET A 77 3.69 1.67 -11.46
N ARG A 78 4.53 1.41 -12.46
CA ARG A 78 4.05 0.96 -13.78
C ARG A 78 3.88 -0.55 -13.76
N VAL A 79 2.68 -1.02 -14.07
CA VAL A 79 2.45 -2.44 -14.33
C VAL A 79 3.04 -2.77 -15.69
N ILE A 80 4.07 -3.61 -15.72
CA ILE A 80 4.60 -4.17 -16.96
C ILE A 80 3.88 -5.49 -17.18
N GLU A 81 3.03 -5.58 -18.21
CA GLU A 81 2.42 -6.84 -18.59
C GLU A 81 3.52 -7.82 -19.03
N SER A 82 3.65 -8.98 -18.36
CA SER A 82 4.63 -10.02 -18.70
C SER A 82 4.31 -10.77 -20.01
N GLY A 83 3.56 -10.16 -20.91
CA GLY A 83 3.02 -10.75 -22.14
C GLY A 83 3.59 -10.14 -23.41
N LYS A 84 4.92 -9.94 -23.49
CA LYS A 84 5.76 -9.83 -24.70
C LYS A 84 7.15 -9.32 -24.29
N LEU A 85 7.95 -10.16 -23.65
CA LEU A 85 9.40 -9.98 -23.66
C LEU A 85 9.91 -10.35 -25.06
N SER A 86 9.67 -9.46 -26.03
CA SER A 86 10.48 -9.41 -27.23
C SER A 86 11.89 -9.09 -26.78
N MET A 87 12.83 -9.98 -27.09
CA MET A 87 14.26 -9.77 -26.90
C MET A 87 14.70 -8.47 -27.57
N GLN A 88 14.69 -7.38 -26.83
CA GLN A 88 15.44 -6.18 -27.16
C GLN A 88 16.10 -5.77 -25.86
N SER A 89 17.35 -6.17 -25.70
CA SER A 89 18.27 -5.49 -24.79
C SER A 89 18.38 -4.04 -25.23
N PRO A 90 18.18 -3.06 -24.33
CA PRO A 90 18.92 -1.82 -24.40
C PRO A 90 20.01 -1.91 -23.34
N ALA A 91 21.26 -1.79 -23.79
CA ALA A 91 22.36 -1.45 -22.91
C ALA A 91 22.03 -0.13 -22.19
N SER A 92 21.66 -0.19 -20.91
CA SER A 92 21.68 0.98 -20.02
C SER A 92 21.55 0.54 -18.56
N ASN A 93 22.44 1.08 -17.74
CA ASN A 93 22.68 0.77 -16.33
C ASN A 93 21.50 1.16 -15.42
N GLY A 94 20.44 0.35 -15.39
CA GLY A 94 19.34 0.49 -14.43
C GLY A 94 19.20 -0.79 -13.63
N ILE A 95 19.58 -0.73 -12.35
CA ILE A 95 19.45 -1.83 -11.39
C ILE A 95 18.02 -2.35 -11.43
N LEU A 96 17.90 -3.61 -11.83
CA LEU A 96 16.66 -4.34 -11.97
C LEU A 96 16.06 -4.54 -10.57
N PHE A 97 15.07 -3.73 -10.19
CA PHE A 97 14.41 -3.80 -8.87
C PHE A 97 13.79 -5.17 -8.55
N THR A 98 13.66 -6.04 -9.55
CA THR A 98 13.24 -7.44 -9.41
C THR A 98 14.27 -8.34 -8.72
N GLU A 99 15.50 -7.87 -8.46
CA GLU A 99 16.49 -8.63 -7.69
C GLU A 99 16.33 -8.52 -6.17
N LEU A 100 15.63 -7.51 -5.64
CA LEU A 100 15.51 -7.33 -4.18
C LEU A 100 14.63 -8.39 -3.50
N ASP A 101 13.68 -8.96 -4.23
CA ASP A 101 12.78 -10.02 -3.74
C ASP A 101 13.24 -11.42 -4.20
N ARG A 102 14.35 -11.49 -4.95
CA ARG A 102 14.96 -12.74 -5.33
C ARG A 102 15.89 -13.15 -4.20
N PRO A 103 15.73 -14.33 -3.59
CA PRO A 103 16.70 -14.81 -2.62
C PRO A 103 18.07 -14.81 -3.30
N SER A 104 19.05 -14.16 -2.66
CA SER A 104 20.42 -14.00 -3.19
C SER A 104 21.11 -15.35 -3.41
N GLY A 105 20.50 -16.45 -2.97
CA GLY A 105 21.08 -17.80 -2.95
C GLY A 105 22.30 -17.91 -2.04
N GLN A 106 22.69 -16.79 -1.40
CA GLN A 106 23.80 -16.70 -0.48
C GLN A 106 23.33 -17.06 0.93
N HIS A 107 24.30 -17.48 1.73
CA HIS A 107 24.11 -17.78 3.13
C HIS A 107 23.53 -16.57 3.87
N CYS A 108 22.32 -16.72 4.43
CA CYS A 108 21.60 -15.67 5.14
C CYS A 108 21.45 -16.09 6.60
N LEU A 109 22.09 -15.35 7.51
CA LEU A 109 22.04 -15.63 8.95
C LEU A 109 20.61 -15.60 9.48
N ASP A 110 19.79 -14.64 9.03
CA ASP A 110 18.37 -14.54 9.40
C ASP A 110 17.59 -15.82 9.05
N THR A 111 17.95 -16.48 7.93
CA THR A 111 17.31 -17.76 7.54
C THR A 111 17.76 -18.90 8.44
N GLU A 112 19.01 -18.91 8.90
CA GLU A 112 19.49 -19.91 9.86
C GLU A 112 18.81 -19.75 11.21
N GLU A 113 18.75 -18.53 11.73
CA GLU A 113 18.06 -18.20 12.98
C GLU A 113 16.59 -18.60 12.93
N PHE A 114 15.89 -18.23 11.85
CA PHE A 114 14.50 -18.62 11.67
C PHE A 114 14.31 -20.13 11.66
N ASN A 115 15.16 -20.86 10.92
CA ASN A 115 15.11 -22.33 10.88
C ASN A 115 15.40 -22.95 12.25
N MET A 116 16.28 -22.36 13.06
CA MET A 116 16.55 -22.81 14.42
C MET A 116 15.36 -22.59 15.35
N VAL A 117 14.70 -21.43 15.27
CA VAL A 117 13.48 -21.13 16.04
C VAL A 117 12.35 -22.11 15.66
N CYS A 118 12.19 -22.43 14.38
CA CYS A 118 11.22 -23.43 13.93
C CYS A 118 11.49 -24.81 14.55
N LYS A 119 12.74 -25.29 14.48
CA LYS A 119 13.15 -26.57 15.06
C LYS A 119 12.97 -26.61 16.58
N LEU A 120 13.29 -25.51 17.26
CA LEU A 120 13.07 -25.38 18.71
C LEU A 120 11.58 -25.47 19.05
N ASN A 121 10.73 -24.74 18.34
CA ASN A 121 9.28 -24.75 18.54
C ASN A 121 8.68 -26.15 18.26
N GLU A 122 9.15 -26.84 17.22
CA GLU A 122 8.76 -28.23 16.95
C GLU A 122 9.18 -29.19 18.07
N ALA A 123 10.41 -29.08 18.57
CA ALA A 123 10.90 -29.90 19.67
C ALA A 123 10.12 -29.66 20.96
N ILE A 124 9.75 -28.41 21.26
CA ILE A 124 8.90 -28.06 22.40
C ILE A 124 7.51 -28.69 22.26
N ASN A 125 6.88 -28.55 21.09
CA ASN A 125 5.55 -29.09 20.83
C ASN A 125 5.51 -30.62 20.88
N GLN A 126 6.62 -31.29 20.59
CA GLN A 126 6.76 -32.75 20.66
C GLN A 126 7.35 -33.24 21.99
N GLU A 127 7.51 -32.36 22.98
CA GLU A 127 8.11 -32.66 24.29
C GLU A 127 9.53 -33.28 24.21
N ARG A 128 10.24 -33.05 23.10
CA ARG A 128 11.63 -33.50 22.87
C ARG A 128 12.64 -32.49 23.41
N TYR A 129 12.60 -32.24 24.72
CA TYR A 129 13.40 -31.19 25.36
C TYR A 129 14.92 -31.42 25.28
N LYS A 130 15.36 -32.68 25.15
CA LYS A 130 16.78 -33.01 24.95
C LYS A 130 17.31 -32.47 23.62
N ASP A 131 16.49 -32.54 22.57
CA ASP A 131 16.84 -32.11 21.22
C ASP A 131 16.84 -30.58 21.12
N ALA A 132 15.93 -29.93 21.84
CA ALA A 132 15.91 -28.47 22.01
C ALA A 132 17.20 -27.95 22.70
N GLY A 133 17.68 -28.65 23.73
CA GLY A 133 18.88 -28.28 24.49
C GLY A 133 20.20 -28.43 23.72
N THR A 134 20.22 -29.16 22.61
CA THR A 134 21.39 -29.32 21.74
C THR A 134 21.47 -28.29 20.60
N LEU A 135 20.45 -27.43 20.43
CA LEU A 135 20.50 -26.38 19.42
C LEU A 135 21.48 -25.27 19.85
N PRO A 136 22.34 -24.78 18.94
CA PRO A 136 23.30 -23.72 19.25
C PRO A 136 22.57 -22.38 19.41
N LEU A 137 22.12 -22.07 20.63
CA LEU A 137 21.39 -20.85 20.98
C LEU A 137 22.23 -19.56 20.86
N THR A 138 23.54 -19.68 20.63
CA THR A 138 24.47 -18.54 20.53
C THR A 138 24.22 -17.65 19.31
N LEU A 139 23.41 -18.09 18.35
CA LEU A 139 22.98 -17.27 17.20
C LEU A 139 21.67 -16.51 17.44
N ILE A 140 20.97 -16.70 18.57
CA ILE A 140 19.64 -16.12 18.81
C ILE A 140 19.72 -14.85 19.69
N ILE A 141 20.92 -14.44 20.13
CA ILE A 141 21.16 -13.31 21.04
C ILE A 141 22.25 -12.40 20.47
#